data_AF-L1IE92-F1
#
_entry.id   AF-L1IE92-F1
#
_cell.length_a   1.000
_cell.length_b   1.000
_cell.length_c   1.000
_cell.angle_alpha   90.00
_cell.angle_beta   90.00
_cell.angle_gamma   90.00
#
_symmetry.space_group_name_H-M   'P 1'
#
loop_
_entity.id
_entity.type
_entity.pdbx_description
1 polymer ?
#
loop_
_entity_poly.entity_id
_entity_poly.type
_entity_poly.pdbx_seq_one_letter_code
_entity_poly.pdbx_strand_id
1 'polypeptide(L)'
;VGIQSAANLPKMDVLGSCDAYCILQWGDDQRKTSTIKGSYNPTWNEEFRFLVSQGQTRDLEVKVMDWDRMTKDDEVGIVTISSAQI
;
A
#
# COMPACT_ATOMS: atom_id res chain seq x y z
N VAL A 1 -10.43 -6.33 2.92
CA VAL A 1 -9.27 -6.24 2.02
C VAL A 1 -8.06 -6.79 2.76
N GLY A 2 -7.49 -7.88 2.26
CA GLY A 2 -6.26 -8.46 2.82
C GLY A 2 -5.05 -8.02 2.01
N ILE A 3 -4.03 -7.49 2.67
CA ILE A 3 -2.72 -7.17 2.09
C ILE A 3 -1.73 -8.24 2.57
N GLN A 4 -1.44 -9.22 1.71
CA GLN A 4 -0.52 -10.32 2.05
C GLN A 4 0.94 -9.93 1.87
N SER A 5 1.38 -9.75 0.62
CA SER A 5 2.79 -9.56 0.29
C SER A 5 2.95 -8.79 -1.02
N ALA A 6 4.16 -8.29 -1.23
CA ALA A 6 4.62 -7.84 -2.54
C ALA A 6 5.93 -8.58 -2.88
N ALA A 7 6.26 -8.62 -4.16
CA ALA A 7 7.45 -9.31 -4.64
C ALA A 7 8.18 -8.46 -5.68
N ASN A 8 9.51 -8.57 -5.69
CA ASN A 8 10.40 -7.90 -6.64
C ASN A 8 10.17 -6.38 -6.72
N LEU A 9 10.01 -5.72 -5.57
CA LEU A 9 9.91 -4.27 -5.54
C LEU A 9 11.18 -3.64 -6.17
N PRO A 10 11.03 -2.58 -6.99
CA PRO A 10 12.16 -1.90 -7.57
C PRO A 10 13.00 -1.25 -6.48
N LYS A 11 14.28 -1.06 -6.78
CA LYS A 11 15.17 -0.28 -5.92
C LYS A 11 14.85 1.20 -6.13
N MET A 12 14.28 1.85 -5.12
CA MET A 12 14.01 3.28 -5.15
C MET A 12 15.27 4.08 -4.79
N ASP A 13 16.04 3.62 -3.81
CA ASP A 13 17.27 4.29 -3.38
C ASP A 13 18.58 3.77 -3.99
N VAL A 14 19.51 4.67 -4.30
CA VAL A 14 20.87 4.31 -4.74
C VAL A 14 21.63 3.56 -3.62
N LEU A 15 21.44 3.96 -2.37
CA LEU A 15 22.18 3.50 -1.18
C LEU A 15 21.26 2.97 -0.06
N GLY A 16 20.11 2.41 -0.41
CA GLY A 16 19.10 1.93 0.54
C GLY A 16 18.50 0.58 0.18
N SER A 17 17.84 -0.02 1.17
CA SER A 17 16.95 -1.17 1.04
C SER A 17 15.51 -0.71 1.17
N CYS A 18 14.55 -1.36 0.51
CA CYS A 18 13.16 -0.93 0.55
C CYS A 18 12.51 -1.20 1.93
N ASP A 19 12.06 -0.15 2.61
CA ASP A 19 11.26 -0.17 3.84
C ASP A 19 9.78 -0.06 3.48
N ALA A 20 9.20 -1.15 2.97
CA ALA A 20 7.91 -1.13 2.30
C ALA A 20 6.70 -1.09 3.25
N TYR A 21 5.72 -0.25 2.92
CA TYR A 21 4.37 -0.28 3.49
C TYR A 21 3.31 0.06 2.44
N CYS A 22 2.06 -0.34 2.69
CA CYS A 22 0.94 -0.03 1.80
C CYS A 22 0.04 1.04 2.41
N ILE A 23 -0.42 1.97 1.58
CA ILE A 23 -1.52 2.89 1.87
C ILE A 23 -2.75 2.40 1.11
N LEU A 24 -3.86 2.19 1.81
CA LEU A 24 -5.16 1.87 1.23
C LEU A 24 -6.06 3.11 1.37
N GLN A 25 -6.58 3.61 0.26
CA GLN A 25 -7.47 4.77 0.21
C GLN A 25 -8.84 4.35 -0.33
N TRP A 26 -9.88 4.55 0.46
CA TRP A 26 -11.28 4.37 0.07
C TRP A 26 -12.05 5.68 0.30
N GLY A 27 -12.08 6.54 -0.71
CA GLY A 27 -12.65 7.88 -0.59
C GLY A 27 -11.91 8.73 0.44
N ASP A 28 -12.49 8.89 1.63
CA ASP A 28 -11.91 9.68 2.73
C ASP A 28 -11.30 8.79 3.84
N ASP A 29 -11.52 7.47 3.80
CA ASP A 29 -10.92 6.50 4.74
C ASP A 29 -9.54 6.07 4.21
N GLN A 30 -8.49 6.47 4.93
CA GLN A 30 -7.11 6.09 4.64
C GLN A 30 -6.60 5.12 5.72
N ARG A 31 -6.03 4.00 5.29
CA ARG A 31 -5.40 3.01 6.17
C ARG A 31 -3.99 2.69 5.70
N LYS A 32 -3.15 2.22 6.63
CA LYS A 32 -1.76 1.85 6.35
C LYS A 32 -1.44 0.50 6.97
N THR A 33 -0.60 -0.26 6.30
CA THR A 33 0.04 -1.43 6.91
C THR A 33 1.18 -1.00 7.83
N SER A 34 1.71 -1.95 8.58
CA SER A 34 3.03 -1.86 9.18
C SER A 34 4.10 -1.71 8.09
N THR A 35 5.24 -1.11 8.45
CA THR A 35 6.41 -1.03 7.58
C THR A 35 7.29 -2.25 7.77
N ILE A 36 7.61 -2.95 6.67
CA ILE A 36 8.58 -4.04 6.64
C ILE A 36 9.89 -3.50 6.12
N LYS A 37 10.91 -3.48 6.99
CA LYS A 37 12.20 -2.86 6.69
C LYS A 37 13.10 -3.75 5.84
N GLY A 38 13.81 -3.12 4.92
CA GLY A 38 14.86 -3.71 4.10
C GLY A 38 14.50 -4.97 3.33
N SER A 39 13.30 -5.03 2.77
CA SER A 39 12.85 -6.17 1.97
C SER A 39 12.21 -5.72 0.65
N TYR A 40 12.74 -6.25 -0.46
CA TYR A 40 12.10 -6.14 -1.77
C TYR A 40 10.95 -7.15 -1.97
N ASN A 41 10.72 -8.01 -0.98
CA ASN A 41 9.66 -9.02 -0.97
C ASN A 41 8.92 -8.98 0.38
N PRO A 42 8.31 -7.84 0.75
CA PRO A 42 7.67 -7.68 2.05
C PRO A 42 6.44 -8.59 2.19
N THR A 43 6.20 -9.08 3.41
CA THR A 43 4.99 -9.81 3.78
C THR A 43 4.37 -9.12 4.99
N TRP A 44 3.18 -8.54 4.81
CA TRP A 44 2.41 -7.85 5.84
C TRP A 44 1.39 -8.78 6.49
N ASN A 45 0.65 -9.56 5.71
CA ASN A 45 -0.46 -10.40 6.17
C ASN A 45 -1.47 -9.62 7.05
N GLU A 46 -1.84 -8.43 6.63
CA GLU A 46 -2.76 -7.55 7.37
C GLU A 46 -4.13 -7.47 6.70
N GLU A 47 -5.19 -7.36 7.51
CA GLU A 47 -6.57 -7.24 7.03
C GLU A 47 -7.22 -5.93 7.43
N PHE A 48 -7.89 -5.30 6.46
CA PHE A 48 -8.61 -4.04 6.62
C PHE A 48 -10.08 -4.19 6.23
N ARG A 49 -10.95 -3.47 6.95
CA ARG A 49 -12.40 -3.47 6.72
C ARG A 49 -12.89 -2.04 6.50
N PHE A 50 -13.48 -1.78 5.34
CA PHE A 50 -14.07 -0.49 5.00
C PHE A 50 -15.59 -0.55 5.13
N LEU A 51 -16.19 0.55 5.59
CA LEU A 51 -17.64 0.69 5.58
C LEU A 51 -18.07 1.20 4.22
N VAL A 52 -18.87 0.41 3.50
CA VAL A 52 -19.38 0.74 2.17
C VAL A 52 -20.85 1.11 2.28
N SER A 53 -21.20 2.31 1.85
CA SER A 53 -22.61 2.75 1.80
C SER A 53 -23.26 2.33 0.48
N GLN A 54 -24.54 1.96 0.52
CA GLN A 54 -25.34 1.65 -0.67
C GLN A 54 -25.28 2.83 -1.68
N GLY A 55 -24.92 2.54 -2.93
CA GLY A 55 -24.78 3.54 -4.00
C GLY A 55 -23.43 4.26 -4.07
N GLN A 56 -22.47 3.93 -3.19
CA GLN A 56 -21.13 4.50 -3.23
C GLN A 56 -20.25 3.78 -4.25
N THR A 57 -19.98 4.42 -5.40
CA THR A 57 -18.98 3.96 -6.37
C THR A 57 -17.68 4.70 -6.11
N ARG A 58 -16.80 4.11 -5.31
CA ARG A 58 -15.46 4.63 -5.05
C ARG A 58 -14.47 3.51 -5.32
N ASP A 59 -13.44 3.76 -6.09
CA ASP A 59 -12.41 2.75 -6.30
C ASP A 59 -11.50 2.69 -5.06
N LEU A 60 -11.05 1.47 -4.74
CA LEU A 60 -10.03 1.26 -3.74
C LEU A 60 -8.67 1.49 -4.37
N GLU A 61 -7.96 2.51 -3.92
CA GLU A 61 -6.58 2.74 -4.34
C GLU A 61 -5.63 2.14 -3.30
N VAL A 62 -4.67 1.34 -3.76
CA VAL A 62 -3.61 0.79 -2.92
C VAL A 62 -2.27 1.26 -3.48
N LYS A 63 -1.50 1.98 -2.65
CA LYS A 63 -0.16 2.47 -2.97
C LYS A 63 0.87 1.73 -2.15
N VAL A 64 1.94 1.25 -2.79
CA VAL A 64 3.13 0.75 -2.10
C VAL A 64 4.10 1.91 -1.99
N MET A 65 4.59 2.14 -0.77
CA MET A 65 5.50 3.23 -0.42
C MET A 65 6.79 2.66 0.15
N ASP A 66 7.91 3.32 -0.12
CA ASP A 66 9.20 3.11 0.53
C ASP A 66 9.36 4.14 1.64
N TRP A 67 9.45 3.70 2.89
CA TRP A 67 9.58 4.60 4.03
C TRP A 67 11.02 5.08 4.18
N ASP A 68 11.19 6.39 4.26
CA ASP A 68 12.49 6.99 4.43
C ASP A 68 12.67 7.66 5.78
N ARG A 69 13.83 7.42 6.40
CA ARG A 69 14.14 8.01 7.72
C ARG A 69 14.45 9.51 7.62
N MET A 70 15.10 9.94 6.55
CA MET A 70 15.72 11.26 6.42
C MET A 70 15.13 12.08 5.27
N THR A 71 14.52 11.41 4.31
CA THR A 71 13.89 11.99 3.11
C THR A 71 12.38 11.75 3.16
N LYS A 72 11.69 12.24 2.14
CA LYS A 72 10.26 11.97 1.97
C LYS A 72 10.12 10.56 1.38
N ASP A 73 9.17 9.78 1.92
CA ASP A 73 8.81 8.47 1.38
C ASP A 73 8.55 8.49 -0.13
N ASP A 74 9.11 7.51 -0.83
CA ASP A 74 8.97 7.32 -2.27
C ASP A 74 7.77 6.43 -2.60
N GLU A 75 7.05 6.77 -3.68
CA GLU A 75 5.99 5.91 -4.21
C GLU A 75 6.64 4.83 -5.08
N VAL A 76 6.43 3.57 -4.70
CA VAL A 76 6.95 2.40 -5.43
C VAL A 76 5.99 1.99 -6.54
N GLY A 77 4.68 2.09 -6.28
CA GLY A 77 3.66 1.76 -7.25
C GLY A 77 2.25 1.90 -6.69
N ILE A 78 1.29 1.89 -7.62
CA ILE A 78 -0.12 2.12 -7.34
C ILE A 78 -0.97 1.11 -8.11
N VAL A 79 -2.03 0.62 -7.46
CA VAL A 79 -3.08 -0.15 -8.09
C VAL A 79 -4.44 0.39 -7.65
N THR A 80 -5.35 0.53 -8.62
CA THR A 80 -6.72 0.96 -8.38
C THR A 80 -7.64 -0.21 -8.68
N ILE A 81 -8.41 -0.64 -7.67
CA ILE A 81 -9.37 -1.73 -7.76
C ILE A 81 -10.75 -1.10 -7.81
N SER A 82 -11.46 -1.31 -8.91
CA SER A 82 -12.78 -0.70 -9.06
C SER A 82 -13.80 -1.35 -8.13
N SER A 83 -14.63 -0.54 -7.48
CA SER A 83 -15.74 -1.07 -6.67
C SER A 83 -16.75 -1.85 -7.49
N ALA A 84 -16.78 -1.72 -8.82
CA ALA A 84 -17.61 -2.54 -9.68
C ALA A 84 -17.14 -4.00 -9.77
N GLN A 85 -15.91 -4.29 -9.30
CA GLN A 85 -15.30 -5.62 -9.29
C GLN A 85 -15.31 -6.26 -7.88
N ILE A 86 -15.90 -5.58 -6.88
CA ILE A 86 -15.98 -5.98 -5.46
C ILE A 86 -17.45 -6.16 -5.08
#